data_AF-A0A0C5WHL8-F1
#
_entry.id   AF-A0A0C5WHL8-F1
#
_cell.length_a   1.000
_cell.length_b   1.000
_cell.length_c   1.000
_cell.angle_alpha   90.00
_cell.angle_beta   90.00
_cell.angle_gamma   90.00
#
_symmetry.space_group_name_H-M   'P 1'
#
loop_
_entity.id
_entity.type
_entity.pdbx_description
1 polymer ?
#
loop_
_entity_poly.entity_id
_entity_poly.type
_entity_poly.pdbx_seq_one_letter_code
_entity_poly.pdbx_strand_id
1 'polypeptide(L)'
;MKKLFAVLAVALLAGCNSSSDSTDDKTLPPATHLPEIEVPERPQPQLPPEHLPGDDTSPDRPTPDNWYQEVSDRFGMTVAALHKACSFEGEHLQYEVFTGCSWQNETLTVTYYVAKNTGDSDPGDSSSNFEHNFTWVVNDANIDAGKIWPQANHLATGLDGKEMHIEYGKIWYSLSFCDNGLCTEDGEYNYIEHPLSHISDNNHVFSDGTPLDGGESDFVIDSYRTAERLFFIVHFTDNHTNYVYKRPLMMDTAYPAIIYDVLAPAFGY
;
A
#
# COMPACT_ATOMS: atom_id res chain seq x y z
N MET A 1 12.92 -42.65 -37.62
CA MET A 1 12.08 -41.92 -38.61
C MET A 1 10.78 -42.67 -38.83
N LYS A 2 9.65 -42.12 -38.36
CA LYS A 2 8.39 -41.90 -39.10
C LYS A 2 7.26 -41.69 -38.08
N LYS A 3 6.74 -40.46 -38.07
CA LYS A 3 5.51 -40.02 -37.42
C LYS A 3 4.31 -40.62 -38.16
N LEU A 4 3.17 -40.78 -37.48
CA LEU A 4 1.88 -40.40 -38.06
C LEU A 4 0.80 -40.23 -36.98
N PHE A 5 0.20 -39.04 -37.03
CA PHE A 5 -0.98 -38.57 -36.31
C PHE A 5 -2.25 -39.31 -36.76
N ALA A 6 -3.26 -39.42 -35.90
CA ALA A 6 -4.53 -38.70 -36.06
C ALA A 6 -5.61 -39.12 -35.04
N VAL A 7 -6.08 -38.10 -34.34
CA VAL A 7 -7.33 -37.86 -33.60
C VAL A 7 -8.58 -38.57 -34.16
N LEU A 8 -9.43 -39.12 -33.27
CA LEU A 8 -10.88 -38.91 -33.34
C LEU A 8 -11.56 -39.13 -31.97
N ALA A 9 -12.25 -38.08 -31.52
CA ALA A 9 -13.13 -38.08 -30.35
C ALA A 9 -14.43 -38.84 -30.63
N VAL A 10 -14.93 -39.57 -29.64
CA VAL A 10 -16.35 -39.91 -29.54
C VAL A 10 -16.80 -39.59 -28.13
N ALA A 11 -17.60 -38.53 -28.04
CA ALA A 11 -18.43 -38.21 -26.90
C ALA A 11 -19.51 -39.28 -26.74
N LEU A 12 -19.67 -39.81 -25.54
CA LEU A 12 -20.90 -40.44 -25.10
C LEU A 12 -21.37 -39.73 -23.84
N LEU A 13 -22.22 -38.72 -24.05
CA LEU A 13 -23.19 -38.28 -23.07
C LEU A 13 -24.32 -39.32 -23.05
N ALA A 14 -24.40 -40.09 -21.97
CA ALA A 14 -25.64 -40.70 -21.52
C ALA A 14 -25.68 -40.50 -20.00
N GLY A 15 -26.48 -39.53 -19.57
CA GLY A 15 -26.77 -39.31 -18.16
C GLY A 15 -27.63 -40.45 -17.60
N CYS A 16 -27.38 -40.79 -16.34
CA CYS A 16 -28.42 -41.23 -15.44
C CYS A 16 -28.21 -40.54 -14.09
N ASN A 17 -29.22 -39.76 -13.78
CA ASN A 17 -29.54 -39.10 -12.53
C ASN A 17 -29.55 -40.14 -11.39
N SER A 18 -28.76 -39.95 -10.35
CA SER A 18 -29.05 -40.52 -9.03
C SER A 18 -28.73 -39.48 -7.98
N SER A 19 -29.79 -39.07 -7.31
CA SER A 19 -29.82 -38.25 -6.11
C SER A 19 -28.85 -38.80 -5.05
N SER A 20 -27.97 -37.93 -4.59
CA SER A 20 -27.53 -37.90 -3.20
C SER A 20 -27.20 -36.46 -2.86
N ASP A 21 -28.05 -35.84 -2.05
CA ASP A 21 -27.72 -34.63 -1.30
C ASP A 21 -26.55 -34.98 -0.37
N SER A 22 -25.34 -34.62 -0.79
CA SER A 22 -24.28 -34.27 0.15
C SER A 22 -24.05 -32.79 0.00
N THR A 23 -24.59 -32.03 0.94
CA THR A 23 -24.06 -30.72 1.30
C THR A 23 -22.62 -30.93 1.75
N ASP A 24 -21.71 -31.01 0.78
CA ASP A 24 -20.31 -30.71 1.02
C ASP A 24 -20.29 -29.24 1.41
N ASP A 25 -20.19 -29.03 2.72
CA ASP A 25 -19.73 -27.81 3.35
C ASP A 25 -18.58 -27.27 2.51
N LYS A 26 -18.88 -26.28 1.67
CA LYS A 26 -17.88 -25.34 1.22
C LYS A 26 -17.47 -24.61 2.49
N THR A 27 -16.49 -25.17 3.17
CA THR A 27 -15.72 -24.49 4.20
C THR A 27 -15.24 -23.21 3.54
N LEU A 28 -15.93 -22.11 3.85
CA LEU A 28 -15.42 -20.78 3.56
C LEU A 28 -14.00 -20.74 4.14
N PRO A 29 -13.00 -20.21 3.42
CA PRO A 29 -11.68 -20.03 3.99
C PRO A 29 -11.83 -19.29 5.33
N PRO A 30 -11.03 -19.65 6.35
CA PRO A 30 -11.15 -19.07 7.67
C PRO A 30 -11.12 -17.55 7.56
N ALA A 31 -11.95 -16.87 8.35
CA ALA A 31 -12.14 -15.43 8.33
C ALA A 31 -10.79 -14.72 8.26
N THR A 32 -10.44 -14.22 7.07
CA THR A 32 -9.39 -13.23 6.88
C THR A 32 -9.70 -12.12 7.87
N HIS A 33 -8.74 -11.78 8.73
CA HIS A 33 -8.89 -10.66 9.66
C HIS A 33 -9.22 -9.42 8.83
N LEU A 34 -10.51 -9.07 8.79
CA LEU A 34 -10.99 -7.89 8.11
C LEU A 34 -10.44 -6.69 8.90
N PRO A 35 -9.73 -5.75 8.24
CA PRO A 35 -9.17 -4.61 8.95
C PRO A 35 -10.23 -3.76 9.63
N GLU A 36 -9.87 -3.20 10.78
CA GLU A 36 -10.70 -2.24 11.51
C GLU A 36 -10.73 -0.90 10.76
N ILE A 37 -11.93 -0.36 10.57
CA ILE A 37 -12.18 0.90 9.85
C ILE A 37 -11.95 2.06 10.82
N GLU A 38 -10.71 2.43 11.07
CA GLU A 38 -10.39 3.77 11.61
C GLU A 38 -9.75 4.60 10.50
N VAL A 39 -10.38 5.74 10.18
CA VAL A 39 -9.86 6.71 9.21
C VAL A 39 -8.77 7.52 9.90
N PRO A 40 -7.49 7.43 9.48
CA PRO A 40 -6.45 8.28 10.06
C PRO A 40 -6.66 9.73 9.63
N GLU A 41 -6.60 10.66 10.57
CA GLU A 41 -6.63 12.09 10.27
C GLU A 41 -5.39 12.51 9.47
N ARG A 42 -5.53 13.53 8.61
CA ARG A 42 -4.40 14.12 7.85
C ARG A 42 -3.26 14.43 8.81
N PRO A 43 -2.02 13.96 8.56
CA PRO A 43 -0.88 14.29 9.40
C PRO A 43 -0.68 15.81 9.47
N GLN A 44 -0.44 16.35 10.67
CA GLN A 44 0.02 17.73 10.80
C GLN A 44 1.54 17.77 10.58
N PRO A 45 2.08 18.75 9.82
CA PRO A 45 3.52 18.90 9.64
C PRO A 45 4.22 19.04 11.00
N GLN A 46 5.21 18.20 11.27
CA GLN A 46 6.06 18.35 12.45
C GLN A 46 7.08 19.45 12.17
N LEU A 47 6.91 20.62 12.78
CA LEU A 47 7.89 21.71 12.69
C LEU A 47 9.21 21.27 13.34
N PRO A 48 10.38 21.72 12.83
CA PRO A 48 11.66 21.48 13.49
C PRO A 48 11.69 22.13 14.88
N PRO A 49 12.50 21.61 15.84
CA PRO A 49 12.55 22.19 17.18
C PRO A 49 13.09 23.63 17.12
N GLU A 50 12.29 24.60 17.57
CA GLU A 50 12.81 25.94 17.87
C GLU A 50 13.74 25.84 19.08
N HIS A 51 15.03 26.04 18.88
CA HIS A 51 15.97 26.27 19.98
C HIS A 51 15.69 27.65 20.59
N LEU A 52 15.02 27.72 21.75
CA LEU A 52 15.11 28.89 22.62
C LEU A 52 15.25 28.50 24.11
N PRO A 53 16.03 29.27 24.89
CA PRO A 53 16.43 28.91 26.25
C PRO A 53 15.40 29.41 27.27
N GLY A 54 15.15 28.62 28.31
CA GLY A 54 14.40 29.10 29.46
C GLY A 54 14.09 28.00 30.45
N ASP A 55 14.69 28.13 31.63
CA ASP A 55 14.43 27.36 32.85
C ASP A 55 12.93 27.11 33.09
N ASP A 56 12.53 25.86 33.26
CA ASP A 56 11.51 25.55 34.26
C ASP A 56 11.70 24.15 34.86
N THR A 57 11.59 24.09 36.18
CA THR A 57 11.94 22.93 37.00
C THR A 57 10.65 22.24 37.45
N SER A 58 10.26 21.18 36.74
CA SER A 58 9.16 20.26 37.09
C SER A 58 9.51 18.87 36.54
N PRO A 59 9.12 17.75 37.17
CA PRO A 59 9.68 16.44 36.82
C PRO A 59 9.35 16.08 35.36
N ASP A 60 10.40 16.02 34.54
CA ASP A 60 10.40 15.86 33.09
C ASP A 60 9.58 14.65 32.65
N ARG A 61 8.35 14.90 32.19
CA ARG A 61 7.79 14.07 31.13
C ARG A 61 8.46 14.57 29.85
N PRO A 62 9.14 13.72 29.06
CA PRO A 62 9.91 14.18 27.91
C PRO A 62 9.03 14.96 26.94
N THR A 63 9.53 16.09 26.46
CA THR A 63 8.98 16.81 25.31
C THR A 63 8.86 15.86 24.10
N PRO A 64 8.11 16.22 23.04
CA PRO A 64 7.90 15.39 21.83
C PRO A 64 9.16 14.95 21.05
N ASP A 65 10.38 15.16 21.58
CA ASP A 65 11.65 15.03 20.87
C ASP A 65 12.45 13.75 21.22
N ASN A 66 12.07 12.97 22.24
CA ASN A 66 12.88 11.81 22.66
C ASN A 66 12.52 10.48 21.99
N TRP A 67 11.35 10.40 21.33
CA TRP A 67 10.86 9.13 20.79
C TRP A 67 11.58 8.70 19.51
N TYR A 68 12.16 9.63 18.73
CA TYR A 68 12.98 9.28 17.56
C TYR A 68 14.19 8.43 17.97
N GLN A 69 14.82 8.77 19.09
CA GLN A 69 15.93 7.99 19.62
C GLN A 69 15.44 6.64 20.14
N GLU A 70 14.31 6.59 20.86
CA GLU A 70 13.72 5.34 21.33
C GLU A 70 13.40 4.36 20.17
N VAL A 71 12.78 4.87 19.10
CA VAL A 71 12.46 4.09 17.90
C VAL A 71 13.72 3.63 17.18
N SER A 72 14.71 4.53 17.06
CA SER A 72 16.03 4.24 16.47
C SER A 72 16.75 3.13 17.24
N ASP A 73 16.81 3.21 18.56
CA ASP A 73 17.43 2.22 19.43
C ASP A 73 16.70 0.87 19.37
N ARG A 74 15.36 0.89 19.25
CA ARG A 74 14.55 -0.35 19.21
C ARG A 74 14.69 -1.09 17.88
N PHE A 75 14.53 -0.37 16.77
CA PHE A 75 14.37 -0.99 15.45
C PHE A 75 15.58 -0.78 14.53
N GLY A 76 16.65 -0.15 15.01
CA GLY A 76 17.95 -0.10 14.32
C GLY A 76 18.08 0.90 13.17
N MET A 77 17.00 1.60 12.78
CA MET A 77 17.09 2.72 11.83
C MET A 77 17.84 3.89 12.45
N THR A 78 18.40 4.77 11.62
CA THR A 78 19.00 6.02 12.14
C THR A 78 17.93 7.07 12.41
N VAL A 79 18.15 7.93 13.40
CA VAL A 79 17.30 9.12 13.66
C VAL A 79 17.14 9.98 12.40
N ALA A 80 18.20 10.11 11.60
CA ALA A 80 18.16 10.89 10.36
C ALA A 80 17.25 10.25 9.29
N ALA A 81 17.30 8.93 9.13
CA ALA A 81 16.42 8.21 8.22
C ALA A 81 14.95 8.32 8.65
N LEU A 82 14.68 8.12 9.95
CA LEU A 82 13.34 8.27 10.51
C LEU A 82 12.82 9.70 10.30
N HIS A 83 13.60 10.72 10.65
CA HIS A 83 13.22 12.12 10.43
C HIS A 83 12.91 12.41 8.96
N LYS A 84 13.78 11.96 8.05
CA LYS A 84 13.56 12.13 6.61
C LYS A 84 12.26 11.46 6.13
N ALA A 85 11.90 10.30 6.67
CA ALA A 85 10.64 9.61 6.32
C ALA A 85 9.40 10.30 6.91
N CYS A 86 9.52 10.91 8.09
CA CYS A 86 8.44 11.57 8.82
C CYS A 86 8.20 13.02 8.40
N SER A 87 9.17 13.64 7.75
CA SER A 87 9.12 15.05 7.33
C SER A 87 9.30 15.23 5.81
N PHE A 88 9.14 14.16 5.04
CA PHE A 88 9.18 14.25 3.58
C PHE A 88 7.96 15.05 3.09
N GLU A 89 8.26 16.01 2.22
CA GLU A 89 7.30 16.76 1.44
C GLU A 89 7.71 16.61 -0.02
N GLY A 90 6.76 16.17 -0.86
CA GLY A 90 6.96 16.05 -2.29
C GLY A 90 6.50 17.32 -3.00
N GLU A 91 7.33 17.88 -3.86
CA GLU A 91 6.96 19.02 -4.70
C GLU A 91 6.45 18.54 -6.06
N HIS A 92 5.14 18.55 -6.26
CA HIS A 92 4.55 18.29 -7.57
C HIS A 92 3.48 19.32 -7.93
N LEU A 93 3.42 19.70 -9.21
CA LEU A 93 2.48 20.71 -9.71
C LEU A 93 1.00 20.31 -9.59
N GLN A 94 0.72 19.02 -9.44
CA GLN A 94 -0.64 18.46 -9.51
C GLN A 94 -1.09 17.74 -8.24
N TYR A 95 -0.18 17.44 -7.30
CA TYR A 95 -0.50 16.75 -6.06
C TYR A 95 0.42 17.22 -4.95
N GLU A 96 -0.12 17.24 -3.74
CA GLU A 96 0.63 17.53 -2.52
C GLU A 96 0.90 16.23 -1.79
N VAL A 97 2.13 16.08 -1.31
CA VAL A 97 2.55 14.94 -0.51
C VAL A 97 2.95 15.44 0.86
N PHE A 98 2.38 14.82 1.89
CA PHE A 98 2.75 15.06 3.28
C PHE A 98 3.04 13.74 3.95
N THR A 99 4.04 13.73 4.81
CA THR A 99 4.33 12.57 5.64
C THR A 99 4.25 12.94 7.10
N GLY A 100 4.06 11.94 7.93
CA GLY A 100 4.06 12.11 9.37
C GLY A 100 4.23 10.79 10.06
N CYS A 101 4.75 10.85 11.28
CA CYS A 101 4.96 9.67 12.09
C CYS A 101 4.36 9.84 13.48
N SER A 102 3.92 8.73 14.06
CA SER A 102 3.54 8.64 15.45
C SER A 102 4.20 7.44 16.12
N TRP A 103 4.52 7.60 17.40
CA TRP A 103 5.07 6.55 18.24
C TRP A 103 4.21 6.39 19.48
N GLN A 104 3.52 5.26 19.59
CA GLN A 104 2.66 4.95 20.72
C GLN A 104 2.64 3.45 20.97
N ASN A 105 2.65 3.03 22.24
CA ASN A 105 2.53 1.62 22.65
C ASN A 105 3.48 0.68 21.89
N GLU A 106 4.76 1.08 21.78
CA GLU A 106 5.80 0.33 21.07
C GLU A 106 5.53 0.11 19.57
N THR A 107 4.66 0.93 18.98
CA THR A 107 4.31 0.89 17.56
C THR A 107 4.65 2.21 16.91
N LEU A 108 5.48 2.15 15.86
CA LEU A 108 5.77 3.26 14.97
C LEU A 108 4.79 3.20 13.80
N THR A 109 4.06 4.28 13.58
CA THR A 109 3.19 4.44 12.42
C THR A 109 3.78 5.52 11.53
N VAL A 110 4.14 5.17 10.29
CA VAL A 110 4.58 6.12 9.27
C VAL A 110 3.46 6.27 8.25
N THR A 111 2.96 7.49 8.08
CA THR A 111 1.88 7.78 7.13
C THR A 111 2.42 8.65 6.01
N TYR A 112 2.29 8.16 4.78
CA TYR A 112 2.43 8.95 3.56
C TYR A 112 1.04 9.30 3.08
N TYR A 113 0.73 10.58 3.04
CA TYR A 113 -0.52 11.12 2.53
C TYR A 113 -0.25 11.83 1.20
N VAL A 114 -1.09 11.55 0.21
CA VAL A 114 -1.08 12.26 -1.05
C VAL A 114 -2.50 12.62 -1.45
N ALA A 115 -2.67 13.88 -1.85
CA ALA A 115 -3.91 14.38 -2.38
C ALA A 115 -3.63 15.23 -3.61
N LYS A 116 -4.58 15.27 -4.53
CA LYS A 116 -4.48 16.18 -5.66
C LYS A 116 -4.43 17.63 -5.16
N ASN A 117 -3.55 18.44 -5.75
CA ASN A 117 -3.52 19.87 -5.53
C ASN A 117 -4.67 20.49 -6.33
N THR A 118 -5.80 20.74 -5.67
CA THR A 118 -6.92 21.46 -6.28
C THR A 118 -6.60 22.95 -6.26
N GLY A 119 -5.86 23.44 -7.26
CA GLY A 119 -5.87 24.86 -7.53
C GLY A 119 -7.29 25.34 -7.85
N ASP A 120 -7.57 26.65 -7.69
CA ASP A 120 -8.90 27.27 -7.85
C ASP A 120 -9.61 27.05 -9.21
N SER A 121 -9.00 26.32 -10.15
CA SER A 121 -9.46 26.12 -11.53
C SER A 121 -9.64 24.66 -11.96
N ASP A 122 -9.66 23.72 -11.02
CA ASP A 122 -9.85 22.30 -11.31
C ASP A 122 -11.33 21.93 -11.53
N PRO A 123 -11.73 21.34 -12.68
CA PRO A 123 -13.14 21.09 -13.02
C PRO A 123 -13.88 20.03 -12.18
N GLY A 124 -13.36 19.61 -11.02
CA GLY A 124 -14.03 18.73 -10.07
C GLY A 124 -14.16 17.25 -10.48
N ASP A 125 -13.86 16.91 -11.74
CA ASP A 125 -14.20 15.60 -12.33
C ASP A 125 -13.07 15.00 -13.19
N SER A 126 -11.80 15.31 -12.89
CA SER A 126 -10.68 14.66 -13.61
C SER A 126 -10.46 13.24 -13.08
N SER A 127 -9.97 12.34 -13.93
CA SER A 127 -9.58 10.98 -13.57
C SER A 127 -8.43 10.88 -12.57
N SER A 128 -7.98 12.02 -12.05
CA SER A 128 -6.83 12.24 -11.18
C SER A 128 -7.20 12.95 -9.87
N ASN A 129 -8.49 13.14 -9.57
CA ASN A 129 -8.94 13.54 -8.24
C ASN A 129 -8.84 12.31 -7.32
N PHE A 130 -8.07 12.42 -6.24
CA PHE A 130 -7.94 11.38 -5.22
C PHE A 130 -7.45 11.97 -3.90
N GLU A 131 -7.81 11.28 -2.82
CA GLU A 131 -7.13 11.35 -1.53
C GLU A 131 -6.66 9.93 -1.20
N HIS A 132 -5.42 9.83 -0.75
CA HIS A 132 -4.83 8.53 -0.46
C HIS A 132 -3.84 8.60 0.68
N ASN A 133 -3.82 7.56 1.49
CA ASN A 133 -2.73 7.32 2.39
C ASN A 133 -2.15 5.91 2.24
N PHE A 134 -0.82 5.85 2.39
CA PHE A 134 -0.08 4.64 2.66
C PHE A 134 0.38 4.70 4.11
N THR A 135 0.12 3.65 4.88
CA THR A 135 0.51 3.59 6.29
C THR A 135 1.35 2.34 6.55
N TRP A 136 2.59 2.54 6.99
CA TRP A 136 3.43 1.47 7.53
C TRP A 136 3.29 1.43 9.03
N VAL A 137 3.03 0.25 9.58
CA VAL A 137 2.91 0.01 11.02
C VAL A 137 4.05 -0.91 11.43
N VAL A 138 5.06 -0.36 12.08
CA VAL A 138 6.28 -1.05 12.52
C VAL A 138 6.16 -1.39 14.00
N ASN A 139 5.99 -2.67 14.28
CA ASN A 139 6.01 -3.27 15.62
C ASN A 139 6.39 -4.75 15.49
N ASP A 140 6.71 -5.40 16.61
CA ASP A 140 7.20 -6.78 16.63
C ASP A 140 6.23 -7.75 15.94
N ALA A 141 4.92 -7.59 16.13
CA ALA A 141 3.91 -8.46 15.53
C ALA A 141 3.88 -8.37 13.99
N ASN A 142 3.97 -7.16 13.43
CA ASN A 142 4.03 -6.96 11.99
C ASN A 142 5.38 -7.35 11.40
N ILE A 143 6.47 -7.17 12.14
CA ILE A 143 7.81 -7.63 11.76
C ILE A 143 7.83 -9.16 11.66
N ASP A 144 7.38 -9.85 12.70
CA ASP A 144 7.29 -11.32 12.74
C ASP A 144 6.38 -11.88 11.64
N ALA A 145 5.34 -11.14 11.27
CA ALA A 145 4.42 -11.49 10.19
C ALA A 145 4.92 -11.11 8.79
N GLY A 146 6.07 -10.44 8.66
CA GLY A 146 6.60 -9.98 7.38
C GLY A 146 5.72 -8.94 6.67
N LYS A 147 4.94 -8.15 7.42
CA LYS A 147 4.03 -7.11 6.88
C LYS A 147 4.80 -5.85 6.48
N ILE A 148 5.56 -5.95 5.39
CA ILE A 148 6.44 -4.88 4.89
C ILE A 148 5.69 -3.90 3.97
N TRP A 149 4.66 -4.37 3.26
CA TRP A 149 3.82 -3.50 2.44
C TRP A 149 3.00 -2.54 3.29
N PRO A 150 2.75 -1.30 2.82
CA PRO A 150 1.88 -0.39 3.53
C PRO A 150 0.45 -0.88 3.50
N GLN A 151 -0.32 -0.43 4.49
CA GLN A 151 -1.78 -0.36 4.40
C GLN A 151 -2.15 0.74 3.41
N ALA A 152 -3.26 0.58 2.69
CA ALA A 152 -3.77 1.57 1.75
C ALA A 152 -5.19 1.97 2.12
N ASN A 153 -5.42 3.28 2.20
CA ASN A 153 -6.75 3.88 2.26
C ASN A 153 -6.90 4.82 1.06
N HIS A 154 -7.76 4.45 0.12
CA HIS A 154 -7.92 5.15 -1.16
C HIS A 154 -9.34 5.58 -1.39
N LEU A 155 -9.56 6.89 -1.52
CA LEU A 155 -10.82 7.45 -1.97
C LEU A 155 -10.67 7.97 -3.41
N ALA A 156 -11.36 7.31 -4.34
CA ALA A 156 -11.43 7.75 -5.74
C ALA A 156 -12.50 8.83 -5.89
N THR A 157 -12.09 10.09 -5.79
CA THR A 157 -13.00 11.24 -5.97
C THR A 157 -13.37 11.41 -7.46
N GLY A 158 -14.56 11.97 -7.73
CA GLY A 158 -15.14 12.02 -9.08
C GLY A 158 -15.80 10.71 -9.54
N LEU A 159 -15.95 9.75 -8.62
CA LEU A 159 -16.85 8.59 -8.78
C LEU A 159 -18.05 8.67 -7.81
N ASP A 160 -18.25 9.83 -7.18
CA ASP A 160 -19.27 10.05 -6.17
C ASP A 160 -20.68 9.84 -6.74
N GLY A 161 -21.51 9.10 -5.99
CA GLY A 161 -22.88 8.78 -6.39
C GLY A 161 -23.01 7.69 -7.46
N LYS A 162 -21.90 7.08 -7.90
CA LYS A 162 -21.93 5.86 -8.72
C LYS A 162 -21.92 4.63 -7.84
N GLU A 163 -22.68 3.61 -8.24
CA GLU A 163 -22.63 2.30 -7.60
C GLU A 163 -21.47 1.51 -8.23
N MET A 164 -20.40 1.33 -7.46
CA MET A 164 -19.15 0.73 -7.93
C MET A 164 -18.87 -0.58 -7.21
N HIS A 165 -18.25 -1.52 -7.92
CA HIS A 165 -17.63 -2.69 -7.33
C HIS A 165 -16.20 -2.87 -7.85
N ILE A 166 -15.45 -3.73 -7.19
CA ILE A 166 -14.09 -4.09 -7.59
C ILE A 166 -14.05 -5.60 -7.79
N GLU A 167 -13.58 -6.05 -8.95
CA GLU A 167 -13.43 -7.47 -9.22
C GLU A 167 -12.23 -8.05 -8.44
N TYR A 168 -12.28 -9.36 -8.18
CA TYR A 168 -11.20 -10.09 -7.53
C TYR A 168 -9.85 -9.88 -8.25
N GLY A 169 -8.80 -9.55 -7.50
CA GLY A 169 -7.45 -9.31 -8.05
C GLY A 169 -7.29 -8.02 -8.84
N LYS A 170 -8.23 -7.07 -8.74
CA LYS A 170 -8.14 -5.76 -9.40
C LYS A 170 -7.65 -4.61 -8.50
N ILE A 171 -7.03 -4.98 -7.38
CA ILE A 171 -6.28 -4.07 -6.52
C ILE A 171 -4.90 -4.66 -6.28
N TRP A 172 -3.85 -3.89 -6.55
CA TRP A 172 -2.48 -4.35 -6.35
C TRP A 172 -1.49 -3.21 -6.17
N TYR A 173 -0.37 -3.50 -5.51
CA TYR A 173 0.84 -2.71 -5.66
C TYR A 173 1.60 -3.15 -6.91
N SER A 174 2.15 -2.20 -7.64
CA SER A 174 3.05 -2.44 -8.76
C SER A 174 4.34 -1.67 -8.50
N LEU A 175 5.43 -2.39 -8.27
CA LEU A 175 6.76 -1.83 -8.06
C LEU A 175 7.65 -2.14 -9.26
N SER A 176 8.25 -1.11 -9.86
CA SER A 176 9.28 -1.23 -10.89
C SER A 176 10.61 -0.80 -10.31
N PHE A 177 11.63 -1.66 -10.40
CA PHE A 177 12.92 -1.45 -9.74
C PHE A 177 14.09 -2.05 -10.52
N CYS A 178 15.30 -1.69 -10.10
CA CYS A 178 16.55 -2.11 -10.73
C CYS A 178 17.29 -3.12 -9.84
N ASP A 179 17.64 -4.29 -10.39
CA ASP A 179 18.61 -5.15 -9.70
C ASP A 179 20.00 -4.51 -9.76
N ASN A 180 20.64 -4.39 -8.59
CA ASN A 180 22.00 -3.85 -8.44
C ASN A 180 22.19 -2.40 -8.95
N GLY A 181 21.11 -1.61 -9.03
CA GLY A 181 21.17 -0.19 -9.42
C GLY A 181 21.49 0.05 -10.90
N LEU A 182 21.37 -0.97 -11.75
CA LEU A 182 21.60 -0.87 -13.19
C LEU A 182 20.27 -0.91 -13.95
N CYS A 183 19.59 0.23 -14.05
CA CYS A 183 18.58 0.45 -15.10
C CYS A 183 19.14 1.43 -16.12
N THR A 184 19.10 1.05 -17.39
CA THR A 184 19.26 1.98 -18.50
C THR A 184 17.87 2.49 -18.92
N GLU A 185 17.77 3.65 -19.57
CA GLU A 185 16.48 4.11 -20.15
C GLU A 185 15.85 3.04 -21.08
N ASP A 186 16.69 2.21 -21.71
CA ASP A 186 16.32 1.06 -22.54
C ASP A 186 16.39 -0.31 -21.80
N GLY A 187 16.55 -0.31 -20.47
CA GLY A 187 16.89 -1.48 -19.66
C GLY A 187 15.72 -2.36 -19.22
N GLU A 188 16.02 -3.60 -18.85
CA GLU A 188 15.08 -4.54 -18.23
C GLU A 188 14.84 -4.13 -16.77
N TYR A 189 13.71 -3.45 -16.52
CA TYR A 189 13.22 -3.27 -15.16
C TYR A 189 12.68 -4.59 -14.62
N ASN A 190 12.90 -4.83 -13.33
CA ASN A 190 12.18 -5.86 -12.62
C ASN A 190 10.85 -5.29 -12.13
N TYR A 191 9.84 -6.15 -12.07
CA TYR A 191 8.50 -5.78 -11.65
C TYR A 191 8.01 -6.73 -10.57
N ILE A 192 7.45 -6.17 -9.51
CA ILE A 192 6.64 -6.91 -8.54
C ILE A 192 5.22 -6.41 -8.68
N GLU A 193 4.30 -7.33 -8.95
CA GLU A 193 2.87 -7.10 -8.77
C GLU A 193 2.42 -7.84 -7.52
N HIS A 194 1.85 -7.10 -6.57
CA HIS A 194 1.39 -7.64 -5.30
C HIS A 194 -0.12 -7.41 -5.18
N PRO A 195 -0.95 -8.37 -5.62
CA PRO A 195 -2.40 -8.31 -5.47
C PRO A 195 -2.80 -8.25 -4.01
N LEU A 196 -3.79 -7.42 -3.68
CA LEU A 196 -4.15 -7.10 -2.31
C LEU A 196 -5.50 -7.66 -1.89
N SER A 197 -5.54 -8.20 -0.69
CA SER A 197 -6.77 -8.34 0.07
C SER A 197 -7.31 -6.95 0.43
N HIS A 198 -8.63 -6.76 0.34
CA HIS A 198 -9.24 -5.45 0.55
C HIS A 198 -10.69 -5.55 1.05
N ILE A 199 -11.14 -4.44 1.62
CA ILE A 199 -12.55 -4.10 1.80
C ILE A 199 -12.82 -2.87 0.94
N SER A 200 -13.98 -2.82 0.29
CA SER A 200 -14.39 -1.65 -0.48
C SER A 200 -15.83 -1.28 -0.20
N ASP A 201 -16.09 0.02 -0.13
CA ASP A 201 -17.43 0.60 -0.18
C ASP A 201 -17.47 1.61 -1.33
N ASN A 202 -18.14 1.23 -2.42
CA ASN A 202 -18.25 2.02 -3.64
C ASN A 202 -16.87 2.49 -4.17
N ASN A 203 -16.58 3.79 -4.07
CA ASN A 203 -15.35 4.42 -4.54
C ASN A 203 -14.23 4.48 -3.48
N HIS A 204 -14.45 3.87 -2.32
CA HIS A 204 -13.51 3.84 -1.21
C HIS A 204 -12.95 2.42 -1.04
N VAL A 205 -11.63 2.29 -0.99
CA VAL A 205 -10.90 1.05 -0.78
C VAL A 205 -10.04 1.15 0.47
N PHE A 206 -10.08 0.10 1.28
CA PHE A 206 -9.14 -0.16 2.36
C PHE A 206 -8.42 -1.49 2.11
N SER A 207 -7.10 -1.52 2.27
CA SER A 207 -6.29 -2.73 2.34
C SER A 207 -5.31 -2.64 3.50
N ASP A 208 -5.09 -3.73 4.21
CA ASP A 208 -4.09 -3.80 5.28
C ASP A 208 -2.68 -4.20 4.75
N GLY A 209 -2.50 -4.19 3.42
CA GLY A 209 -1.26 -4.58 2.75
C GLY A 209 -1.09 -6.10 2.57
N THR A 210 -1.97 -6.91 3.16
CA THR A 210 -1.90 -8.37 3.07
C THR A 210 -2.14 -8.83 1.63
N PRO A 211 -1.31 -9.77 1.10
CA PRO A 211 -1.55 -10.32 -0.22
C PRO A 211 -2.94 -10.94 -0.34
N LEU A 212 -3.47 -10.92 -1.55
CA LEU A 212 -4.65 -11.69 -1.90
C LEU A 212 -4.33 -13.19 -1.82
N ASP A 213 -5.29 -14.03 -1.42
CA ASP A 213 -5.08 -15.47 -1.34
C ASP A 213 -4.64 -16.05 -2.71
N GLY A 214 -3.57 -16.85 -2.69
CA GLY A 214 -2.88 -17.36 -3.88
C GLY A 214 -2.02 -16.33 -4.64
N GLY A 215 -1.89 -15.10 -4.15
CA GLY A 215 -0.97 -14.08 -4.68
C GLY A 215 0.48 -14.35 -4.27
N GLU A 216 1.42 -13.93 -5.12
CA GLU A 216 2.85 -14.01 -4.81
C GLU A 216 3.19 -13.07 -3.64
N SER A 217 4.00 -13.54 -2.69
CA SER A 217 4.42 -12.80 -1.50
C SER A 217 5.94 -12.59 -1.43
N ASP A 218 6.66 -12.79 -2.53
CA ASP A 218 8.13 -12.71 -2.58
C ASP A 218 8.61 -11.26 -2.64
N PHE A 219 8.19 -10.45 -1.65
CA PHE A 219 8.66 -9.09 -1.52
C PHE A 219 10.12 -9.08 -1.06
N VAL A 220 10.98 -8.48 -1.87
CA VAL A 220 12.40 -8.28 -1.56
C VAL A 220 12.57 -6.84 -1.12
N ILE A 221 12.82 -6.57 0.17
CA ILE A 221 12.87 -5.19 0.68
C ILE A 221 13.84 -4.26 -0.06
N ASP A 222 14.94 -4.81 -0.58
CA ASP A 222 15.91 -4.09 -1.42
C ASP A 222 15.30 -3.50 -2.70
N SER A 223 14.13 -3.98 -3.14
CA SER A 223 13.39 -3.39 -4.26
C SER A 223 12.91 -1.98 -3.95
N TYR A 224 12.65 -1.62 -2.69
CA TYR A 224 12.34 -0.24 -2.32
C TYR A 224 13.52 0.71 -2.55
N ARG A 225 14.75 0.24 -2.29
CA ARG A 225 15.97 1.05 -2.42
C ARG A 225 16.20 1.53 -3.86
N THR A 226 15.85 0.70 -4.83
CA THR A 226 16.04 0.98 -6.28
C THR A 226 14.73 1.12 -7.04
N ALA A 227 13.63 1.34 -6.32
CA ALA A 227 12.33 1.56 -6.94
C ALA A 227 12.34 2.86 -7.73
N GLU A 228 12.04 2.78 -9.02
CA GLU A 228 11.76 3.97 -9.83
C GLU A 228 10.29 4.36 -9.77
N ARG A 229 9.41 3.36 -9.66
CA ARG A 229 7.96 3.58 -9.68
C ARG A 229 7.28 2.63 -8.73
N LEU A 230 6.54 3.18 -7.78
CA LEU A 230 5.59 2.43 -6.96
C LEU A 230 4.20 2.95 -7.25
N PHE A 231 3.34 2.07 -7.75
CA PHE A 231 1.93 2.34 -7.97
C PHE A 231 1.07 1.56 -7.00
N PHE A 232 0.00 2.19 -6.54
CA PHE A 232 -1.19 1.52 -6.04
C PHE A 232 -2.26 1.62 -7.12
N ILE A 233 -2.77 0.49 -7.59
CA ILE A 233 -3.69 0.45 -8.71
C ILE A 233 -5.01 -0.13 -8.24
N VAL A 234 -6.09 0.59 -8.53
CA VAL A 234 -7.46 0.14 -8.33
C VAL A 234 -8.23 0.22 -9.65
N HIS A 235 -8.98 -0.82 -9.98
CA HIS A 235 -10.00 -0.75 -11.02
C HIS A 235 -11.41 -0.82 -10.42
N PHE A 236 -12.17 0.26 -10.59
CA PHE A 236 -13.58 0.31 -10.21
C PHE A 236 -14.46 0.01 -11.41
N THR A 237 -15.39 -0.93 -11.28
CA THR A 237 -16.39 -1.26 -12.30
C THR A 237 -17.74 -0.69 -11.90
N ASP A 238 -18.36 0.09 -12.79
CA ASP A 238 -19.69 0.67 -12.59
C ASP A 238 -20.77 -0.42 -12.77
N ASN A 239 -21.62 -0.61 -11.75
CA ASN A 239 -22.61 -1.69 -11.72
C ASN A 239 -23.67 -1.60 -12.83
N HIS A 240 -23.92 -0.39 -13.35
CA HIS A 240 -24.97 -0.17 -14.34
C HIS A 240 -24.44 -0.25 -15.77
N THR A 241 -23.23 0.26 -15.99
CA THR A 241 -22.64 0.37 -17.35
C THR A 241 -21.59 -0.69 -17.65
N ASN A 242 -21.08 -1.38 -16.62
CA ASN A 242 -19.88 -2.24 -16.68
C ASN A 242 -18.64 -1.50 -17.20
N TYR A 243 -18.63 -0.16 -17.15
CA TYR A 243 -17.45 0.61 -17.51
C TYR A 243 -16.41 0.51 -16.39
N VAL A 244 -15.16 0.27 -16.76
CA VAL A 244 -14.03 0.11 -15.83
C VAL A 244 -13.23 1.41 -15.75
N TYR A 245 -13.22 2.02 -14.58
CA TYR A 245 -12.39 3.17 -14.24
C TYR A 245 -11.07 2.68 -13.63
N LYS A 246 -9.96 2.94 -14.33
CA LYS A 246 -8.62 2.68 -13.79
C LYS A 246 -8.12 3.89 -13.01
N ARG A 247 -7.76 3.70 -11.76
CA ARG A 247 -7.25 4.73 -10.84
C ARG A 247 -5.87 4.31 -10.33
N PRO A 248 -4.80 4.47 -11.14
CA PRO A 248 -3.45 4.30 -10.65
C PRO A 248 -3.06 5.54 -9.83
N LEU A 249 -2.47 5.30 -8.68
CA LEU A 249 -1.80 6.29 -7.87
C LEU A 249 -0.31 5.99 -7.87
N MET A 250 0.50 6.96 -8.29
CA MET A 250 1.95 6.87 -8.20
C MET A 250 2.41 7.52 -6.90
N MET A 251 3.18 6.79 -6.09
CA MET A 251 3.94 7.38 -5.00
C MET A 251 5.08 8.24 -5.58
N ASP A 252 5.42 9.33 -4.91
CA ASP A 252 6.59 10.13 -5.24
C ASP A 252 7.84 9.25 -5.38
N THR A 253 8.59 9.42 -6.46
CA THR A 253 9.68 8.51 -6.83
C THR A 253 10.81 8.48 -5.80
N ALA A 254 10.99 9.55 -5.01
CA ALA A 254 12.02 9.59 -3.99
C ALA A 254 11.62 8.79 -2.73
N TYR A 255 10.31 8.66 -2.45
CA TYR A 255 9.85 8.16 -1.17
C TYR A 255 10.11 6.67 -0.91
N PRO A 256 10.00 5.75 -1.89
CA PRO A 256 10.39 4.35 -1.71
C PRO A 256 11.80 4.16 -1.12
N ALA A 257 12.78 4.90 -1.62
CA ALA A 257 14.15 4.83 -1.10
C ALA A 257 14.27 5.46 0.31
N ILE A 258 13.45 6.45 0.63
CA ILE A 258 13.42 7.07 1.98
C ILE A 258 12.83 6.08 3.00
N ILE A 259 11.70 5.45 2.69
CA ILE A 259 11.06 4.51 3.61
C ILE A 259 11.86 3.20 3.74
N TYR A 260 12.63 2.81 2.71
CA TYR A 260 13.59 1.71 2.81
C TYR A 260 14.58 1.88 3.97
N ASP A 261 15.14 3.08 4.17
CA ASP A 261 16.11 3.34 5.24
C ASP A 261 15.51 3.23 6.66
N VAL A 262 14.17 3.18 6.76
CA VAL A 262 13.42 2.91 7.99
C VAL A 262 13.04 1.43 8.09
N LEU A 263 12.48 0.86 7.02
CA LEU A 263 11.96 -0.50 7.06
C LEU A 263 13.07 -1.56 7.05
N ALA A 264 14.13 -1.40 6.25
CA ALA A 264 15.17 -2.42 6.12
C ALA A 264 15.80 -2.78 7.49
N PRO A 265 16.26 -1.81 8.30
CA PRO A 265 16.77 -2.11 9.63
C PRO A 265 15.73 -2.72 10.57
N ALA A 266 14.48 -2.23 10.53
CA ALA A 266 13.40 -2.71 11.40
C ALA A 266 13.07 -4.19 11.17
N PHE A 267 13.18 -4.65 9.92
CA PHE A 267 12.95 -6.04 9.54
C PHE A 267 14.26 -6.88 9.52
N GLY A 268 15.38 -6.32 9.96
CA GLY A 268 16.66 -7.04 10.15
C GLY A 268 17.52 -7.19 8.89
N TYR A 269 17.36 -6.30 7.90
CA TYR A 269 18.16 -6.23 6.67
C TYR A 269 19.34 -5.28 6.79
#